data_AF-A0A937JW22-F1
#
_entry.id   AF-A0A937JW22-F1
#
_cell.length_a   1.000
_cell.length_b   1.000
_cell.length_c   1.000
_cell.angle_alpha   90.00
_cell.angle_beta   90.00
_cell.angle_gamma   90.00
#
_symmetry.space_group_name_H-M   'P 1'
#
loop_
_entity.id
_entity.type
_entity.pdbx_description
1 polymer ?
#
loop_
_entity_poly.entity_id
_entity_poly.type
_entity_poly.pdbx_seq_one_letter_code
_entity_poly.pdbx_strand_id
1 'polypeptide(L)'
;MQITLSAQQSKILERLSQQGGYASLEDAIDTALVLLAEAISQPDPEANPDYLAWVEQTRLKLDAGIQAAEQGDVVDADDVLARLRQKVNAAKTASA
;
A
#
# COMPACT_ATOMS: atom_id res chain seq x y z
N MET A 1 26.80 22.51 -11.62
CA MET A 1 25.52 23.03 -12.15
C MET A 1 25.17 24.29 -11.36
N GLN A 2 24.68 25.38 -11.98
CA GLN A 2 24.36 26.62 -11.26
C GLN A 2 22.84 26.78 -11.17
N ILE A 3 22.31 26.60 -9.96
CA ILE A 3 20.87 26.70 -9.68
C ILE A 3 20.69 27.84 -8.69
N THR A 4 19.76 28.75 -8.98
CA THR A 4 19.37 29.80 -8.03
C THR A 4 18.18 29.31 -7.21
N LEU A 5 18.39 29.12 -5.92
CA LEU A 5 17.35 28.74 -4.97
C LEU A 5 16.58 29.97 -4.50
N SER A 6 15.28 29.80 -4.27
CA SER A 6 14.50 30.79 -3.53
C SER A 6 14.92 30.82 -2.06
N ALA A 7 14.67 31.94 -1.38
CA ALA A 7 14.97 32.09 0.05
C ALA A 7 14.31 30.98 0.91
N GLN A 8 13.13 30.50 0.50
CA GLN A 8 12.43 29.42 1.20
C GLN A 8 13.09 28.07 0.98
N GLN A 9 13.53 27.74 -0.24
CA GLN A 9 14.26 26.52 -0.54
C GLN A 9 15.60 26.46 0.22
N SER A 10 16.34 27.57 0.23
CA SER A 10 17.60 27.67 0.98
C SER A 10 17.39 27.38 2.47
N LYS A 11 16.36 27.96 3.09
CA LYS A 11 16.05 27.77 4.51
C LYS A 11 15.66 26.33 4.86
N ILE A 12 14.95 25.65 3.95
CA ILE A 12 14.58 24.24 4.14
C ILE A 12 15.84 23.36 4.06
N LEU A 13 16.68 23.57 3.06
CA LEU A 13 17.88 22.77 2.86
C LEU A 13 18.94 23.01 3.95
N GLU A 14 19.12 24.25 4.41
CA GLU A 14 19.98 24.55 5.56
C GLU A 14 19.52 23.81 6.82
N ARG A 15 18.20 23.76 7.06
CA ARG A 15 17.64 23.03 8.20
C ARG A 15 17.90 21.52 8.07
N LEU A 16 17.69 20.94 6.88
CA LEU A 16 17.92 19.51 6.64
C LEU A 16 19.39 19.14 6.79
N SER A 17 20.31 20.01 6.34
CA SER A 17 21.75 19.84 6.55
C SER A 17 22.13 19.93 8.03
N GLN A 18 21.57 20.89 8.78
CA GLN A 18 21.83 21.06 10.22
C GLN A 18 21.28 19.91 11.07
N GLN A 19 20.24 19.22 10.62
CA GLN A 19 19.66 18.06 11.31
C GLN A 19 20.52 16.79 11.19
N GLY A 20 21.65 16.85 10.46
CA GLY A 20 22.61 15.75 10.35
C GLY A 20 22.17 14.60 9.45
N GLY A 21 21.07 14.79 8.70
CA GLY A 21 20.54 13.78 7.77
C GLY A 21 21.23 13.75 6.41
N TYR A 22 22.06 14.74 6.09
CA TYR A 22 22.75 14.89 4.80
C TYR A 22 24.17 15.40 5.00
N ALA A 23 25.12 14.85 4.25
CA ALA A 23 26.53 15.18 4.37
C ALA A 23 26.86 16.59 3.84
N SER A 24 26.04 17.12 2.94
CA SER A 24 26.18 18.47 2.38
C SER A 24 24.85 18.98 1.80
N LEU A 25 24.85 20.25 1.39
CA LEU A 25 23.74 20.84 0.64
C LEU A 25 23.50 20.14 -0.70
N GLU A 26 24.58 19.75 -1.38
CA GLU A 26 24.55 19.05 -2.67
C GLU A 26 23.92 17.66 -2.51
N ASP A 27 24.32 16.92 -1.47
CA ASP A 27 23.76 15.61 -1.12
C ASP A 27 22.25 15.66 -0.84
N ALA A 28 21.79 16.72 -0.16
CA ALA A 28 20.36 16.95 0.07
C ALA A 28 19.59 17.24 -1.24
N ILE A 29 20.19 18.00 -2.16
CA ILE A 29 19.58 18.33 -3.46
C ILE A 29 19.52 17.08 -4.35
N ASP A 30 20.62 16.32 -4.44
CA ASP A 30 20.68 15.10 -5.24
C ASP A 30 19.67 14.07 -4.74
N THR A 31 19.57 13.89 -3.42
CA THR A 31 18.56 13.01 -2.82
C THR A 31 17.14 13.48 -3.16
N ALA A 32 16.86 14.78 -3.08
CA ALA A 32 15.55 15.33 -3.42
C ALA A 32 15.18 15.11 -4.90
N LEU A 33 16.16 15.22 -5.81
CA LEU A 33 15.96 15.00 -7.24
C LEU A 33 15.72 13.51 -7.56
N VAL A 34 16.43 12.59 -6.89
CA VAL A 34 16.17 11.14 -7.02
C VAL A 34 14.76 10.80 -6.54
N LEU A 35 14.36 11.28 -5.37
CA LEU A 35 13.01 11.06 -4.84
C LEU A 35 11.92 11.65 -5.74
N LEU A 36 12.17 12.83 -6.33
CA LEU A 36 11.25 13.42 -7.30
C LEU A 36 11.17 12.58 -8.57
N ALA A 37 12.29 12.09 -9.08
CA ALA A 37 12.33 11.22 -10.25
C ALA A 37 11.60 9.90 -9.99
N GLU A 38 11.77 9.30 -8.81
CA GLU A 38 11.02 8.10 -8.39
C GLU A 38 9.52 8.38 -8.30
N ALA A 39 9.12 9.48 -7.66
CA ALA A 39 7.71 9.88 -7.53
C ALA A 39 7.05 10.14 -8.89
N ILE A 40 7.79 10.67 -9.87
CA ILE A 40 7.29 10.92 -11.23
C ILE A 40 7.34 9.65 -12.10
N SER A 41 8.29 8.74 -11.84
CA SER A 41 8.47 7.51 -12.65
C SER A 41 7.59 6.35 -12.20
N GLN A 42 7.09 6.38 -10.96
CA GLN A 42 6.04 5.46 -10.55
C GLN A 42 4.73 5.87 -11.25
N PRO A 43 4.13 4.99 -12.07
CA PRO A 43 2.77 5.25 -12.54
C PRO A 43 1.90 5.38 -11.30
N ASP A 44 1.10 6.45 -11.26
CA ASP A 44 0.12 6.68 -10.20
C ASP A 44 -0.59 5.34 -9.92
N PRO A 45 -0.52 4.79 -8.69
CA PRO A 45 -1.22 3.55 -8.37
C PRO A 45 -2.72 3.68 -8.65
N GLU A 46 -3.28 4.89 -8.58
CA GLU A 46 -4.67 5.19 -8.96
C GLU A 46 -4.91 5.20 -10.49
N ALA A 47 -3.87 5.15 -11.31
CA ALA A 47 -3.96 5.06 -12.77
C ALA A 47 -3.80 3.62 -13.30
N ASN A 48 -3.51 2.63 -12.44
CA ASN A 48 -3.43 1.23 -12.84
C ASN A 48 -4.84 0.59 -12.89
N PRO A 49 -5.35 0.20 -14.07
CA PRO A 49 -6.70 -0.35 -14.21
C PRO A 49 -6.93 -1.64 -13.39
N ASP A 50 -5.91 -2.49 -13.28
CA ASP A 50 -6.01 -3.75 -12.53
C ASP A 50 -6.09 -3.48 -11.02
N TYR A 51 -5.34 -2.48 -10.54
CA TYR A 51 -5.41 -2.04 -9.16
C TYR A 51 -6.77 -1.44 -8.83
N LEU A 52 -7.29 -0.54 -9.67
CA LEU A 52 -8.64 0.02 -9.49
C LEU A 52 -9.72 -1.06 -9.48
N ALA A 53 -9.62 -2.05 -10.39
CA ALA A 53 -10.54 -3.17 -10.42
C ALA A 53 -10.46 -4.01 -9.14
N TRP A 54 -9.25 -4.26 -8.62
CA TRP A 54 -9.06 -4.97 -7.36
C TRP A 54 -9.64 -4.20 -6.16
N VAL A 55 -9.44 -2.88 -6.11
CA VAL A 55 -10.00 -2.01 -5.05
C VAL A 55 -11.52 -2.09 -5.04
N GLU A 56 -12.16 -1.92 -6.20
CA GLU A 56 -13.61 -1.95 -6.29
C GLU A 56 -14.19 -3.33 -5.93
N GLN A 57 -13.56 -4.41 -6.40
CA GLN A 57 -13.96 -5.77 -6.01
C GLN A 57 -13.82 -6.02 -4.51
N THR A 58 -12.79 -5.47 -3.88
CA THR A 58 -12.55 -5.62 -2.44
C THR A 58 -13.60 -4.84 -1.65
N ARG A 59 -13.93 -3.62 -2.08
CA ARG A 59 -14.98 -2.80 -1.47
C ARG A 59 -16.33 -3.52 -1.50
N LEU A 60 -16.73 -4.06 -2.64
CA LEU A 60 -17.99 -4.81 -2.78
C LEU A 60 -18.04 -6.05 -1.86
N LYS A 61 -16.92 -6.78 -1.73
CA LYS A 61 -16.84 -7.94 -0.83
C LYS A 61 -16.94 -7.53 0.64
N LEU A 62 -16.35 -6.40 1.01
CA LEU A 62 -16.43 -5.88 2.37
C LEU A 62 -17.84 -5.44 2.71
N ASP A 63 -18.50 -4.68 1.82
CA ASP A 63 -19.88 -4.23 1.99
C ASP A 63 -20.83 -5.42 2.20
N ALA A 64 -20.68 -6.47 1.37
CA ALA A 64 -21.45 -7.70 1.52
C ALA A 64 -21.18 -8.42 2.85
N GLY A 65 -19.92 -8.47 3.29
CA GLY A 65 -19.54 -9.08 4.58
C GLY A 65 -20.10 -8.32 5.77
N ILE A 66 -20.06 -6.99 5.75
CA ILE A 66 -20.65 -6.13 6.78
C ILE A 66 -22.16 -6.36 6.85
N GLN A 67 -22.86 -6.32 5.71
CA GLN A 67 -24.30 -6.53 5.67
C GLN A 67 -24.71 -7.91 6.20
N ALA A 68 -23.98 -8.98 5.85
CA ALA A 68 -24.22 -10.32 6.39
C ALA A 68 -24.00 -10.36 7.90
N ALA A 69 -22.92 -9.72 8.39
CA ALA A 69 -22.64 -9.66 9.82
C ALA A 69 -23.74 -8.91 10.61
N GLU A 70 -24.27 -7.81 10.07
CA GLU A 70 -25.38 -7.07 10.66
C GLU A 70 -26.67 -7.89 10.75
N GLN A 71 -26.88 -8.82 9.82
CA GLN A 71 -28.01 -9.76 9.82
C GLN A 71 -27.79 -10.97 10.75
N GLY A 72 -26.62 -11.08 11.37
CA GLY A 72 -26.25 -12.20 12.22
C GLY A 72 -25.74 -13.42 11.45
N ASP A 73 -25.51 -13.30 10.14
CA ASP A 73 -24.89 -14.34 9.30
C ASP A 73 -23.37 -14.39 9.52
N VAL A 74 -22.98 -14.63 10.77
CA VAL A 74 -21.60 -14.86 11.21
C VAL A 74 -21.44 -16.32 11.60
N VAL A 75 -20.27 -16.89 11.30
CA VAL A 75 -19.93 -18.27 11.67
C VAL A 75 -18.73 -18.23 12.59
N ASP A 76 -18.78 -19.02 13.66
CA ASP A 76 -17.65 -19.17 14.57
C ASP A 76 -16.43 -19.74 13.83
N ALA A 77 -15.24 -19.26 14.21
CA ALA A 77 -14.00 -19.65 13.54
C ALA A 77 -13.72 -21.16 13.68
N ASP A 78 -14.04 -21.77 14.81
CA ASP A 78 -13.84 -23.21 15.03
C ASP A 78 -14.77 -24.03 14.15
N ASP A 79 -16.01 -23.58 13.96
CA ASP A 79 -16.97 -24.19 13.04
C ASP A 79 -16.50 -24.10 11.58
N VAL A 80 -15.95 -22.95 11.18
CA VAL A 80 -15.35 -22.77 9.85
C VAL A 80 -14.20 -23.75 9.64
N LEU A 81 -13.29 -23.86 10.60
CA LEU A 81 -12.14 -24.76 10.53
C LEU A 81 -12.56 -26.23 10.49
N ALA A 82 -13.56 -26.62 11.28
CA ALA A 82 -14.12 -27.97 11.25
C ALA A 82 -14.70 -28.31 9.87
N ARG A 83 -15.52 -27.41 9.31
CA ARG A 83 -16.11 -27.58 7.97
C ARG A 83 -15.04 -27.68 6.87
N LEU A 84 -14.00 -26.85 6.95
CA LEU A 84 -12.88 -26.88 5.99
C LEU A 84 -12.12 -28.21 6.05
N ARG A 85 -11.79 -28.69 7.26
CA ARG A 85 -11.14 -30.00 7.44
C ARG A 85 -11.98 -31.13 6.88
N GLN A 86 -13.29 -31.11 7.12
CA GLN A 86 -14.21 -32.10 6.57
C GLN A 86 -14.22 -32.09 5.03
N LYS A 87 -14.29 -30.90 4.40
CA LYS A 87 -14.23 -30.77 2.93
C LYS A 87 -12.94 -31.34 2.36
N VAL A 88 -11.79 -31.04 2.99
CA VAL A 88 -10.49 -31.56 2.57
C VAL A 88 -10.43 -33.08 2.70
N ASN A 89 -10.92 -33.65 3.80
CA ASN A 89 -10.94 -35.10 4.00
C ASN A 89 -11.85 -35.79 2.98
N ALA A 90 -13.02 -35.24 2.69
CA ALA A 90 -13.93 -35.77 1.68
C ALA A 90 -13.29 -35.78 0.27
N ALA A 91 -12.60 -34.70 -0.10
CA ALA A 91 -11.88 -34.62 -1.37
C ALA A 91 -10.75 -35.67 -1.47
N LYS A 92 -10.03 -35.92 -0.37
CA LYS A 92 -9.00 -36.96 -0.31
C LYS A 92 -9.57 -38.36 -0.51
N THR A 93 -10.68 -38.67 0.16
CA THR A 93 -11.34 -39.98 0.01
C THR A 93 -11.98 -40.18 -1.36
N ALA A 94 -12.42 -39.12 -2.03
CA ALA A 94 -13.00 -39.20 -3.37
C ALA A 94 -11.95 -39.33 -4.50
N SER A 95 -10.69 -39.01 -4.20
CA SER A 95 -9.55 -39.11 -5.13
C SER A 95 -8.75 -40.41 -4.99
N ALA A 96 -9.15 -41.30 -4.07
CA ALA A 96 -8.53 -42.60 -3.79
C ALA A 96 -9.40 -43.73 -4.33
#